data_AF-A0A8L0DTQ6-F1
#
_entry.id   AF-A0A8L0DTQ6-F1
#
_cell.length_a   1.000
_cell.length_b   1.000
_cell.length_c   1.000
_cell.angle_alpha   90.00
_cell.angle_beta   90.00
_cell.angle_gamma   90.00
#
_symmetry.space_group_name_H-M   'P 1'
#
loop_
_entity.id
_entity.type
_entity.pdbx_description
1 polymer ?
#
loop_
_entity_poly.entity_id
_entity_poly.type
_entity_poly.pdbx_seq_one_letter_code
_entity_poly.pdbx_strand_id
1 'polypeptide(L)'
;MCHVNGTQYLPGDLVYNVTDGSGWCFTAYCKATCQVEVESNPCPSSTPPTVSPTTSEETTTTPPTTQSSPDCTSVQPPRKNGESWQLNSCTTAICQDGIVVHLLVKCKPVEPLQCENGRPPVKVYDSTGCCFTYECECVCSGWGGSHYMTFDGVYYNFQENCSYILVKEINFKYNLTIIVDNHYCGNADSGFCPQSLIIHYNSYEVILTQQRSGETTENVYINSKRIYPAYRMGDIALTSTGVEVVLEIPDLKVQVSYKGSSFSINLPYSLFQSSTEGQCGTCDNSQKNDCQSPNGQIQSCSVAASQWLIPNQDCPTPPTAPPTSTSSTPCKTAICEIMNSKVFEECHKAVSPDAFVQACRSDVCYNANSSCSSLEAYASECANKGICIEWRKFTNGECEHTCPATKVYMPCGPAVEPTCNTRYNEKYLNNQTQMINKTKEGCFCPSKTVLFSTYSDTCVVSCGCTGPDGNPQMPGDTWESGCQQCTCDMDSMIVQCQPITCPTSATPICNETGYRLVNKTEGCCQKYTCVPKGVCVYNNIEYQPGAEVPKGTCENCICSSTMDPSTKLNNIVCTNISCDTTCSQGFQYQAIPGQCCGKCVQTSCVVNMPDKTKHTIQVSTTRVYEDA
;
A
#
# COMPACT_ATOMS: atom_id res chain seq x y z
N MET A 1 29.26 14.11 37.12
CA MET A 1 28.71 13.97 38.48
C MET A 1 27.22 13.75 38.34
N CYS A 2 26.65 12.72 38.97
CA CYS A 2 25.22 12.41 38.86
C CYS A 2 24.44 13.13 39.97
N HIS A 3 23.25 13.61 39.65
CA HIS A 3 22.35 14.30 40.59
C HIS A 3 21.09 13.46 40.77
N VAL A 4 20.91 12.86 41.95
CA VAL A 4 19.76 12.00 42.26
C VAL A 4 19.17 12.44 43.58
N ASN A 5 17.86 12.77 43.60
CA ASN A 5 17.13 13.26 44.78
C ASN A 5 17.85 14.40 45.55
N GLY A 6 18.43 15.36 44.81
CA GLY A 6 19.14 16.50 45.40
C GLY A 6 20.55 16.19 45.95
N THR A 7 21.01 14.94 45.86
CA THR A 7 22.33 14.49 46.32
C THR A 7 23.28 14.33 45.12
N GLN A 8 24.55 14.71 45.29
CA GLN A 8 25.58 14.62 44.26
C GLN A 8 26.43 13.37 44.45
N TYR A 9 26.62 12.60 43.37
CA TYR A 9 27.39 11.35 43.35
C TYR A 9 28.55 11.46 42.35
N LEU A 10 29.75 11.09 42.78
CA LEU A 10 30.95 11.02 41.95
C LEU A 10 30.92 9.77 41.05
N PRO A 11 31.66 9.77 39.92
CA PRO A 11 31.83 8.57 39.10
C PRO A 11 32.37 7.38 39.90
N GLY A 12 31.65 6.27 39.90
CA GLY A 12 31.90 5.05 40.67
C GLY A 12 31.03 4.93 41.92
N ASP A 13 30.35 6.00 42.35
CA ASP A 13 29.56 5.99 43.58
C ASP A 13 28.29 5.17 43.42
N LEU A 14 27.97 4.43 44.49
CA LEU A 14 26.69 3.75 44.65
C LEU A 14 25.59 4.78 44.95
N VAL A 15 24.58 4.85 44.10
CA VAL A 15 23.44 5.75 44.23
C VAL A 15 22.37 5.16 45.15
N TYR A 16 21.95 3.92 44.89
CA TYR A 16 21.04 3.16 45.76
C TYR A 16 21.20 1.65 45.56
N ASN A 17 20.82 0.89 46.59
CA ASN A 17 20.71 -0.56 46.53
C ASN A 17 19.41 -0.98 47.23
N VAL A 18 18.46 -1.50 46.46
CA VAL A 18 17.11 -1.83 46.94
C VAL A 18 16.69 -3.21 46.44
N THR A 19 15.79 -3.87 47.18
CA THR A 19 15.17 -5.14 46.78
C THR A 19 13.69 -4.95 46.53
N ASP A 20 13.15 -5.65 45.54
CA ASP A 20 11.72 -5.64 45.20
C ASP A 20 10.86 -6.55 46.09
N GLY A 21 11.47 -7.26 47.05
CA GLY A 21 10.79 -8.23 47.91
C GLY A 21 10.38 -9.53 47.19
N SER A 22 10.65 -9.66 45.90
CA SER A 22 10.34 -10.82 45.04
C SER A 22 11.59 -11.60 44.60
N GLY A 23 12.76 -11.25 45.13
CA GLY A 23 14.02 -11.97 44.95
C GLY A 23 15.05 -11.28 44.06
N TRP A 24 14.78 -10.06 43.58
CA TRP A 24 15.72 -9.25 42.81
C TRP A 24 16.32 -8.11 43.61
N CYS A 25 17.60 -7.85 43.35
CA CYS A 25 18.41 -6.81 43.97
C CYS A 25 18.83 -5.81 42.87
N PHE A 26 18.44 -4.54 43.04
CA PHE A 26 18.73 -3.45 42.11
C PHE A 26 19.79 -2.53 42.71
N THR A 27 20.91 -2.38 42.02
CA THR A 27 22.06 -1.60 42.46
C THR A 27 22.37 -0.54 41.40
N ALA A 28 22.29 0.73 41.76
CA ALA A 28 22.52 1.84 40.83
C ALA A 28 23.86 2.52 41.08
N TYR A 29 24.64 2.77 40.03
CA TYR A 29 25.94 3.44 40.10
C TYR A 29 25.98 4.69 39.23
N CYS A 30 26.67 5.73 39.71
CA CYS A 30 26.99 6.89 38.89
C CYS A 30 28.20 6.58 38.01
N LYS A 31 28.06 6.56 36.68
CA LYS A 31 29.20 6.29 35.77
C LYS A 31 29.97 7.58 35.42
N ALA A 32 31.15 7.42 34.81
CA ALA A 32 31.98 8.54 34.33
C ALA A 32 31.29 9.39 33.25
N THR A 33 30.30 8.82 32.55
CA THR A 33 29.43 9.50 31.57
C THR A 33 28.37 10.40 32.21
N CYS A 34 28.36 10.53 33.55
CA CYS A 34 27.36 11.29 34.32
C CYS A 34 25.92 10.74 34.21
N GLN A 35 25.77 9.50 33.75
CA GLN A 35 24.51 8.77 33.76
C GLN A 35 24.48 7.78 34.92
N VAL A 36 23.29 7.56 35.47
CA VAL A 36 23.03 6.55 36.49
C VAL A 36 22.65 5.27 35.77
N GLU A 37 23.44 4.22 35.96
CA GLU A 37 23.15 2.89 35.42
C GLU A 37 22.68 1.98 36.55
N VAL A 38 21.64 1.21 36.29
CA VAL A 38 21.05 0.27 37.26
C VAL A 38 21.40 -1.15 36.82
N GLU A 39 22.04 -1.89 37.71
CA GLU A 39 22.34 -3.31 37.56
C GLU A 39 21.35 -4.11 38.41
N SER A 40 20.66 -5.07 37.82
CA SER A 40 19.75 -5.98 38.52
C SER A 40 20.30 -7.40 38.53
N ASN A 41 20.40 -8.00 39.72
CA ASN A 41 20.82 -9.39 39.88
C ASN A 41 19.87 -10.12 40.86
N PRO A 42 19.72 -11.45 40.75
CA PRO A 42 19.04 -12.24 41.78
C PRO A 42 19.73 -12.05 43.12
N CYS A 43 18.97 -11.75 44.18
CA CYS A 43 19.55 -11.59 45.51
C CYS A 43 20.20 -12.91 45.97
N PRO A 44 21.43 -12.89 46.51
CA PRO A 44 22.11 -14.11 46.94
C PRO A 44 21.31 -14.78 48.08
N SER A 45 20.78 -15.96 47.80
CA SER A 45 20.10 -16.80 48.79
C SER A 45 21.13 -17.40 49.75
N SER A 46 21.15 -16.96 51.00
CA SER A 46 21.91 -17.60 52.06
C SER A 46 21.16 -18.82 52.59
N THR A 47 21.35 -19.96 51.93
CA THR A 47 20.98 -21.26 52.51
C THR A 47 22.21 -22.16 52.48
N PRO A 48 22.72 -22.64 53.64
CA PRO A 48 23.87 -23.52 53.67
C PRO A 48 23.57 -24.87 53.01
N PRO A 49 24.54 -25.51 52.34
CA PRO A 49 24.34 -26.83 51.75
C PRO A 49 24.19 -27.86 52.88
N THR A 50 23.06 -28.55 52.88
CA THR A 50 22.84 -29.70 53.76
C THR A 50 23.59 -30.89 53.17
N VAL A 51 24.69 -31.26 53.82
CA VAL A 51 25.49 -32.44 53.51
C VAL A 51 24.70 -33.67 53.95
N SER A 52 24.32 -34.53 53.01
CA SER A 52 23.84 -35.87 53.31
C SER A 52 25.03 -36.82 53.50
N PRO A 53 25.01 -37.72 54.49
CA PRO A 53 26.13 -38.64 54.73
C PRO A 53 26.11 -39.77 53.70
N THR A 54 27.18 -39.87 52.92
CA THR A 54 27.47 -41.06 52.11
C THR A 54 28.17 -42.07 52.99
N THR A 55 27.43 -43.08 53.46
CA THR A 55 28.01 -44.27 54.09
C THR A 55 28.42 -45.23 52.98
N SER A 56 29.72 -45.43 52.83
CA SER A 56 30.29 -46.47 51.96
C SER A 56 30.25 -47.81 52.69
N GLU A 57 29.29 -48.66 52.33
CA GLU A 57 29.36 -50.10 52.61
C GLU A 57 30.03 -50.81 51.42
N GLU A 58 31.19 -51.39 51.68
CA GLU A 58 31.81 -52.39 50.82
C GLU A 58 30.86 -53.60 50.69
N THR A 59 30.24 -53.75 49.53
CA THR A 59 29.61 -55.02 49.15
C THR A 59 30.55 -55.78 48.22
N THR A 60 31.02 -56.90 48.74
CA THR A 60 31.89 -57.87 48.10
C THR A 60 31.22 -58.39 46.82
N THR A 61 31.93 -58.28 45.70
CA THR A 61 31.51 -58.81 44.40
C THR A 61 31.39 -60.33 44.44
N THR A 62 30.16 -60.82 44.29
CA THR A 62 29.87 -62.20 43.85
C THR A 62 29.38 -62.16 42.39
N PRO A 63 29.62 -63.22 41.60
CA PRO A 63 29.36 -63.21 40.15
C PRO A 63 27.85 -63.10 39.84
N PRO A 64 27.44 -62.42 38.76
CA PRO A 64 26.03 -62.25 38.44
C PRO A 64 25.44 -63.59 37.96
N THR A 65 24.62 -64.20 38.81
CA THR A 65 23.61 -65.17 38.36
C THR A 65 22.52 -64.42 37.61
N THR A 66 22.39 -64.69 36.31
CA THR A 66 21.33 -64.22 35.43
C THR A 66 19.97 -64.78 35.87
N GLN A 67 19.29 -64.10 36.79
CA GLN A 67 17.83 -64.14 36.85
C GLN A 67 17.31 -63.01 35.96
N SER A 68 16.82 -63.36 34.78
CA SER A 68 16.12 -62.40 33.92
C SER A 68 14.83 -61.98 34.61
N SER A 69 14.73 -60.72 35.02
CA SER A 69 13.44 -60.11 35.37
C SER A 69 12.43 -60.35 34.23
N PRO A 70 11.16 -60.66 34.54
CA PRO A 70 10.18 -60.97 33.51
C PRO A 70 9.90 -59.77 32.58
N ASP A 71 9.72 -60.05 31.29
CA ASP A 71 9.32 -59.05 30.30
C ASP A 71 7.80 -58.83 30.29
N CYS A 72 7.36 -57.65 29.87
CA CYS A 72 5.94 -57.31 29.74
C CYS A 72 5.39 -57.83 28.41
N THR A 73 5.12 -59.13 28.37
CA THR A 73 4.63 -59.85 27.18
C THR A 73 3.16 -59.57 26.83
N SER A 74 2.40 -58.99 27.77
CA SER A 74 0.99 -58.61 27.58
C SER A 74 0.80 -57.30 26.80
N VAL A 75 1.85 -56.51 26.62
CA VAL A 75 1.83 -55.25 25.85
C VAL A 75 2.12 -55.56 24.37
N GLN A 76 1.47 -54.86 23.43
CA GLN A 76 1.80 -54.95 22.00
C GLN A 76 2.41 -53.63 21.49
N PRO A 77 3.64 -53.63 20.96
CA PRO A 77 4.59 -54.76 20.94
C PRO A 77 5.08 -55.13 22.36
N PRO A 78 5.50 -56.39 22.60
CA PRO A 78 6.06 -56.82 23.88
C PRO A 78 7.26 -55.95 24.28
N ARG A 79 7.32 -55.58 25.57
CA ARG A 79 8.34 -54.67 26.10
C ARG A 79 9.27 -55.42 27.04
N LYS A 80 10.58 -55.19 26.92
CA LYS A 80 11.57 -55.81 27.80
C LYS A 80 11.52 -55.19 29.20
N ASN A 81 11.92 -55.94 30.21
CA ASN A 81 12.07 -55.36 31.55
C ASN A 81 13.02 -54.14 31.54
N GLY A 82 12.61 -53.06 32.18
CA GLY A 82 13.29 -51.75 32.19
C GLY A 82 12.97 -50.85 31.00
N GLU A 83 12.24 -51.34 29.98
CA GLU A 83 11.85 -50.53 28.83
C GLU A 83 10.72 -49.57 29.20
N SER A 84 10.85 -48.30 28.83
CA SER A 84 9.82 -47.26 29.04
C SER A 84 9.31 -46.69 27.72
N TRP A 85 8.03 -46.32 27.69
CA TRP A 85 7.37 -45.75 26.53
C TRP A 85 6.33 -44.72 26.96
N GLN A 86 6.15 -43.67 26.14
CA GLN A 86 5.12 -42.66 26.38
C GLN A 86 3.75 -43.19 25.98
N LEU A 87 2.74 -43.01 26.84
CA LEU A 87 1.34 -43.31 26.53
C LEU A 87 0.60 -42.06 26.06
N ASN A 88 0.89 -40.92 26.66
CA ASN A 88 0.40 -39.59 26.30
C ASN A 88 1.38 -38.54 26.87
N SER A 89 1.10 -37.25 26.66
CA SER A 89 1.95 -36.15 27.15
C SER A 89 2.21 -36.18 28.67
N CYS A 90 1.30 -36.76 29.45
CA CYS A 90 1.34 -36.77 30.91
C CYS A 90 1.69 -38.12 31.56
N THR A 91 1.85 -39.19 30.77
CA THR A 91 1.99 -40.54 31.32
C THR A 91 3.04 -41.33 30.57
N THR A 92 4.08 -41.73 31.30
CA THR A 92 5.09 -42.68 30.83
C THR A 92 4.80 -44.04 31.45
N ALA A 93 4.79 -45.10 30.65
CA ALA A 93 4.76 -46.47 31.15
C ALA A 93 6.17 -47.05 31.16
N ILE A 94 6.47 -47.89 32.15
CA ILE A 94 7.72 -48.66 32.23
C ILE A 94 7.40 -50.11 32.56
N CYS A 95 8.09 -51.05 31.92
CA CYS A 95 8.03 -52.45 32.30
C CYS A 95 8.95 -52.71 33.49
N GLN A 96 8.38 -53.13 34.61
CA GLN A 96 9.12 -53.49 35.82
C GLN A 96 8.67 -54.85 36.33
N ASP A 97 9.56 -55.82 36.22
CA ASP A 97 9.41 -57.21 36.61
C ASP A 97 8.12 -57.87 36.06
N GLY A 98 7.85 -57.66 34.78
CA GLY A 98 6.69 -58.22 34.05
C GLY A 98 5.40 -57.42 34.22
N ILE A 99 5.42 -56.33 34.99
CA ILE A 99 4.27 -55.46 35.25
C ILE A 99 4.48 -54.10 34.59
N VAL A 100 3.45 -53.59 33.94
CA VAL A 100 3.43 -52.22 33.40
C VAL A 100 3.14 -51.25 34.54
N VAL A 101 4.11 -50.39 34.87
CA VAL A 101 3.97 -49.32 35.86
C VAL A 101 3.76 -48.00 35.13
N HIS A 102 2.74 -47.25 35.52
CA HIS A 102 2.44 -45.93 34.96
C HIS A 102 3.01 -44.82 35.86
N LEU A 103 3.90 -44.02 35.30
CA LEU A 103 4.49 -42.84 35.90
C LEU A 103 3.77 -41.60 35.38
N LEU A 104 3.00 -40.95 36.24
CA LEU A 104 2.28 -39.72 35.94
C LEU A 104 3.17 -38.50 36.23
N VAL A 105 3.17 -37.54 35.30
CA VAL A 105 3.82 -36.23 35.51
C VAL A 105 3.09 -35.48 36.62
N LYS A 106 3.85 -35.00 37.62
CA LYS A 106 3.31 -34.20 38.73
C LYS A 106 3.41 -32.72 38.37
N CYS A 107 2.28 -32.09 38.08
CA CYS A 107 2.21 -30.65 37.81
C CYS A 107 2.14 -29.83 39.09
N LYS A 108 2.67 -28.60 39.06
CA LYS A 108 2.46 -27.62 40.12
C LYS A 108 0.96 -27.26 40.18
N PRO A 109 0.37 -27.07 41.38
CA PRO A 109 -0.99 -26.55 41.49
C PRO A 109 -1.11 -25.20 40.77
N VAL A 110 -2.20 -25.01 40.01
CA VAL A 110 -2.46 -23.78 39.27
C VAL A 110 -3.58 -23.03 39.98
N GLU A 111 -3.32 -21.80 40.40
CA GLU A 111 -4.32 -20.93 41.03
C GLU A 111 -5.25 -20.31 39.97
N PRO A 112 -6.54 -20.05 40.30
CA PRO A 112 -7.43 -19.30 39.43
C PRO A 112 -6.90 -17.88 39.19
N LEU A 113 -6.72 -17.50 37.92
CA LEU A 113 -6.29 -16.16 37.52
C LEU A 113 -7.49 -15.36 37.01
N GLN A 114 -7.65 -14.13 37.48
CA GLN A 114 -8.59 -13.16 36.94
C GLN A 114 -7.81 -12.07 36.21
N CYS A 115 -8.18 -11.79 34.96
CA CYS A 115 -7.54 -10.77 34.16
C CYS A 115 -8.23 -9.41 34.37
N GLU A 116 -7.44 -8.37 34.60
CA GLU A 116 -7.93 -6.99 34.80
C GLU A 116 -8.63 -6.44 33.55
N ASN A 117 -8.23 -6.90 32.36
CA ASN A 117 -8.91 -6.56 31.11
C ASN A 117 -10.27 -7.25 30.92
N GLY A 118 -10.73 -8.03 31.90
CA GLY A 118 -12.02 -8.72 31.89
C GLY A 118 -12.11 -9.91 30.94
N ARG A 119 -11.03 -10.28 30.24
CA ARG A 119 -10.99 -11.46 29.37
C ARG A 119 -10.78 -12.74 30.19
N PRO A 120 -11.31 -13.90 29.73
CA PRO A 120 -11.01 -15.16 30.37
C PRO A 120 -9.52 -15.51 30.20
N PRO A 121 -8.85 -16.05 31.23
CA PRO A 121 -7.45 -16.45 31.12
C PRO A 121 -7.29 -17.63 30.16
N VAL A 122 -6.19 -17.66 29.42
CA VAL A 122 -5.86 -18.73 28.47
C VAL A 122 -4.93 -19.75 29.12
N LYS A 123 -5.10 -21.03 28.77
CA LYS A 123 -4.21 -22.11 29.22
C LYS A 123 -2.98 -22.16 28.33
N VAL A 124 -1.80 -22.02 28.94
CA VAL A 124 -0.52 -22.17 28.25
C VAL A 124 0.17 -23.43 28.76
N TYR A 125 0.30 -24.40 27.87
CA TYR A 125 0.95 -25.67 28.19
C TYR A 125 2.47 -25.55 28.07
N ASP A 126 3.18 -26.29 28.93
CA ASP A 126 4.63 -26.45 28.81
C ASP A 126 5.01 -27.19 27.52
N SER A 127 6.32 -27.29 27.25
CA SER A 127 6.86 -27.97 26.07
C SER A 127 6.51 -29.46 26.00
N THR A 128 6.10 -30.09 27.11
CA THR A 128 5.67 -31.48 27.15
C THR A 128 4.20 -31.64 26.78
N GLY A 129 3.41 -30.56 26.81
CA GLY A 129 1.97 -30.57 26.58
C GLY A 129 1.19 -31.20 27.74
N CYS A 130 1.78 -31.30 28.92
CA CYS A 130 1.15 -31.93 30.09
C CYS A 130 0.66 -30.90 31.12
N CYS A 131 1.59 -30.13 31.67
CA CYS A 131 1.25 -29.12 32.66
C CYS A 131 0.92 -27.80 31.97
N PHE A 132 0.07 -27.00 32.59
CA PHE A 132 -0.32 -25.68 32.09
C PHE A 132 -0.28 -24.62 33.18
N THR A 133 -0.15 -23.37 32.76
CA THR A 133 -0.38 -22.17 33.57
C THR A 133 -1.52 -21.37 32.94
N TYR A 134 -2.10 -20.46 33.72
CA TYR A 134 -3.00 -19.44 33.18
C TYR A 134 -2.21 -18.18 32.87
N GLU A 135 -2.47 -17.60 31.69
CA GLU A 135 -1.95 -16.32 31.28
C GLU A 135 -3.11 -15.41 30.86
N CYS A 136 -2.98 -14.11 31.11
CA CYS A 136 -3.89 -13.11 30.59
C CYS A 136 -3.43 -12.66 29.21
N GLU A 137 -4.36 -12.35 28.32
CA GLU A 137 -4.00 -11.90 26.97
C GLU A 137 -3.72 -10.40 26.97
N CYS A 138 -2.67 -9.96 26.28
CA CYS A 138 -2.37 -8.54 26.11
C CYS A 138 -2.86 -8.07 24.75
N VAL A 139 -4.10 -7.56 24.73
CA VAL A 139 -4.74 -7.03 23.53
C VAL A 139 -4.97 -5.53 23.68
N CYS A 140 -4.28 -4.73 22.87
CA CYS A 140 -4.50 -3.29 22.76
C CYS A 140 -5.26 -2.99 21.47
N SER A 141 -6.21 -2.08 21.50
CA SER A 141 -7.02 -1.75 20.32
C SER A 141 -7.36 -0.27 20.27
N GLY A 142 -7.55 0.25 19.06
CA GLY A 142 -8.10 1.57 18.84
C GLY A 142 -9.10 1.57 17.70
N TRP A 143 -10.17 2.37 17.80
CA TRP A 143 -11.24 2.42 16.81
C TRP A 143 -11.94 3.78 16.76
N GLY A 144 -12.66 4.03 15.67
CA GLY A 144 -13.43 5.27 15.49
C GLY A 144 -12.58 6.54 15.51
N GLY A 145 -11.25 6.41 15.34
CA GLY A 145 -10.28 7.51 15.32
C GLY A 145 -10.03 8.19 16.67
N SER A 146 -10.73 7.82 17.75
CA SER A 146 -10.56 8.47 19.06
C SER A 146 -10.66 7.55 20.27
N HIS A 147 -11.11 6.31 20.10
CA HIS A 147 -11.30 5.36 21.20
C HIS A 147 -10.12 4.40 21.25
N TYR A 148 -9.61 4.17 22.46
CA TYR A 148 -8.46 3.30 22.71
C TYR A 148 -8.71 2.43 23.93
N MET A 149 -8.12 1.24 23.92
CA MET A 149 -8.11 0.32 25.04
C MET A 149 -6.71 -0.27 25.18
N THR A 150 -6.14 -0.16 26.38
CA THR A 150 -4.81 -0.66 26.74
C THR A 150 -4.80 -2.18 26.90
N PHE A 151 -3.61 -2.77 27.06
CA PHE A 151 -3.45 -4.22 27.25
C PHE A 151 -4.23 -4.77 28.46
N ASP A 152 -4.28 -3.99 29.54
CA ASP A 152 -4.93 -4.38 30.80
C ASP A 152 -6.36 -3.82 30.95
N GLY A 153 -6.90 -3.22 29.88
CA GLY A 153 -8.33 -2.92 29.73
C GLY A 153 -8.77 -1.52 30.15
N VAL A 154 -7.84 -0.56 30.28
CA VAL A 154 -8.21 0.84 30.48
C VAL A 154 -8.73 1.43 29.17
N TYR A 155 -10.04 1.72 29.14
CA TYR A 155 -10.68 2.45 28.05
C TYR A 155 -10.49 3.95 28.21
N TYR A 156 -10.08 4.64 27.14
CA TYR A 156 -9.93 6.09 27.12
C TYR A 156 -10.15 6.68 25.73
N ASN A 157 -10.33 8.01 25.71
CA ASN A 157 -10.49 8.79 24.49
C ASN A 157 -9.27 9.68 24.27
N PHE A 158 -8.77 9.68 23.03
CA PHE A 158 -7.63 10.51 22.61
C PHE A 158 -7.80 10.88 21.13
N GLN A 159 -7.73 12.16 20.79
CA GLN A 159 -7.97 12.63 19.43
C GLN A 159 -7.01 13.76 19.07
N GLU A 160 -5.88 13.40 18.46
CA GLU A 160 -4.90 14.35 17.92
C GLU A 160 -4.34 13.82 16.59
N ASN A 161 -4.03 14.72 15.66
CA ASN A 161 -3.67 14.38 14.28
C ASN A 161 -2.15 14.36 14.07
N CYS A 162 -1.44 13.48 14.78
CA CYS A 162 0.00 13.24 14.61
C CYS A 162 0.35 11.76 14.69
N SER A 163 1.64 11.43 14.65
CA SER A 163 2.13 10.08 14.93
C SER A 163 2.50 9.88 16.39
N TYR A 164 2.06 8.77 16.97
CA TYR A 164 2.26 8.42 18.38
C TYR A 164 2.70 6.97 18.57
N ILE A 165 3.51 6.72 19.60
CA ILE A 165 3.94 5.38 19.99
C ILE A 165 2.79 4.66 20.69
N LEU A 166 2.28 3.60 20.06
CA LEU A 166 1.32 2.69 20.70
C LEU A 166 2.04 1.70 21.61
N VAL A 167 3.07 1.07 21.07
CA VAL A 167 3.85 0.04 21.76
C VAL A 167 5.33 0.26 21.47
N LYS A 168 6.15 0.22 22.50
CA LYS A 168 7.60 0.14 22.42
C LYS A 168 8.11 -0.79 23.51
N GLU A 169 9.10 -1.62 23.18
CA GLU A 169 9.76 -2.45 24.18
C GLU A 169 10.61 -1.61 25.14
N ILE A 170 10.48 -1.85 26.45
CA ILE A 170 11.32 -1.23 27.49
C ILE A 170 12.76 -1.74 27.34
N ASN A 171 12.90 -3.05 27.16
CA ASN A 171 14.17 -3.72 26.85
C ASN A 171 14.06 -4.26 25.43
N PHE A 172 14.88 -3.75 24.51
CA PHE A 172 14.88 -4.08 23.07
C PHE A 172 15.29 -5.55 22.79
N LYS A 173 14.48 -6.52 23.25
CA LYS A 173 14.74 -7.94 23.11
C LYS A 173 14.36 -8.42 21.71
N TYR A 174 13.24 -7.93 21.18
CA TYR A 174 12.74 -8.29 19.86
C TYR A 174 12.74 -7.11 18.87
N ASN A 175 13.11 -5.90 19.33
CA ASN A 175 13.10 -4.67 18.54
C ASN A 175 11.72 -4.37 17.92
N LEU A 176 10.65 -4.61 18.67
CA LEU A 176 9.28 -4.30 18.27
C LEU A 176 8.92 -2.87 18.69
N THR A 177 8.41 -2.09 17.74
CA THR A 177 7.80 -0.78 18.00
C THR A 177 6.63 -0.60 17.04
N ILE A 178 5.47 -0.20 17.56
CA ILE A 178 4.25 0.01 16.80
C ILE A 178 3.79 1.45 17.01
N ILE A 179 3.62 2.15 15.89
CA ILE A 179 3.26 3.57 15.84
C ILE A 179 1.93 3.68 15.11
N VAL A 180 1.04 4.53 15.63
CA VAL A 180 -0.12 5.02 14.90
C VAL A 180 0.24 6.35 14.27
N ASP A 181 0.04 6.48 12.97
CA ASP A 181 0.18 7.75 12.27
C ASP A 181 -1.20 8.21 11.80
N ASN A 182 -1.75 9.22 12.46
CA ASN A 182 -3.08 9.76 12.12
C ASN A 182 -3.07 10.66 10.87
N HIS A 183 -1.90 10.93 10.27
CA HIS A 183 -1.76 11.82 9.11
C HIS A 183 -0.77 11.27 8.07
N TYR A 184 -0.92 9.99 7.68
CA TYR A 184 -0.03 9.37 6.70
C TYR A 184 -0.43 9.78 5.28
N CYS A 185 0.30 10.73 4.68
CA CYS A 185 0.04 11.16 3.29
C CYS A 185 0.84 10.38 2.23
N GLY A 186 1.77 9.51 2.66
CA GLY A 186 2.68 8.81 1.75
C GLY A 186 3.42 9.76 0.79
N ASN A 187 3.58 9.35 -0.47
CA ASN A 187 4.15 10.17 -1.57
C ASN A 187 3.08 10.77 -2.49
N ALA A 188 1.82 10.82 -2.07
CA ALA A 188 0.70 11.22 -2.94
C ALA A 188 0.31 12.69 -2.72
N ASP A 189 0.12 13.44 -3.82
CA ASP A 189 -0.46 14.80 -3.84
C ASP A 189 -1.97 14.83 -3.50
N SER A 190 -2.54 13.73 -3.00
CA SER A 190 -3.94 13.68 -2.59
C SER A 190 -4.10 14.38 -1.25
N GLY A 191 -4.86 15.46 -1.18
CA GLY A 191 -5.19 16.18 0.07
C GLY A 191 -5.98 15.39 1.12
N PHE A 192 -5.99 14.05 1.04
CA PHE A 192 -6.55 13.11 2.00
C PHE A 192 -5.41 12.24 2.55
N CYS A 193 -5.16 12.32 3.86
CA CYS A 193 -4.12 11.55 4.55
C CYS A 193 -4.79 10.57 5.52
N PRO A 194 -4.84 9.27 5.18
CA PRO A 194 -5.41 8.25 6.05
C PRO A 194 -4.60 8.05 7.34
N GLN A 195 -5.24 7.47 8.34
CA GLN A 195 -4.53 6.84 9.45
C GLN A 195 -3.67 5.68 8.91
N SER A 196 -2.54 5.38 9.50
CA SER A 196 -1.75 4.17 9.21
C SER A 196 -1.19 3.57 10.50
N LEU A 197 -0.84 2.28 10.43
CA LEU A 197 0.00 1.64 11.44
C LEU A 197 1.37 1.36 10.87
N ILE A 198 2.40 1.81 11.58
CA ILE A 198 3.80 1.60 11.24
C ILE A 198 4.38 0.64 12.27
N ILE A 199 4.79 -0.54 11.82
CA ILE A 199 5.35 -1.62 12.65
C ILE A 199 6.82 -1.76 12.30
N HIS A 200 7.68 -1.43 13.26
CA HIS A 200 9.10 -1.74 13.21
C HIS A 200 9.35 -3.06 13.93
N TYR A 201 9.98 -4.00 13.24
CA TYR A 201 10.39 -5.29 13.79
C TYR A 201 11.69 -5.75 13.15
N ASN A 202 12.76 -5.92 13.93
CA ASN A 202 14.10 -6.20 13.43
C ASN A 202 14.53 -5.18 12.35
N SER A 203 14.67 -5.61 11.09
CA SER A 203 15.02 -4.77 9.93
C SER A 203 13.82 -4.46 9.03
N TYR A 204 12.61 -4.83 9.44
CA TYR A 204 11.38 -4.58 8.72
C TYR A 204 10.71 -3.32 9.24
N GLU A 205 10.37 -2.43 8.31
CA GLU A 205 9.36 -1.40 8.48
C GLU A 205 8.13 -1.82 7.67
N VAL A 206 7.06 -2.18 8.36
CA VAL A 206 5.78 -2.57 7.75
C VAL A 206 4.78 -1.44 7.97
N ILE A 207 4.21 -0.91 6.88
CA ILE A 207 3.20 0.14 6.93
C ILE A 207 1.88 -0.44 6.44
N LEU A 208 0.85 -0.39 7.28
CA LEU A 208 -0.53 -0.76 6.96
C LEU A 208 -1.36 0.52 6.84
N THR A 209 -1.91 0.78 5.67
CA THR A 209 -2.74 1.97 5.40
C THR A 209 -3.84 1.66 4.40
N GLN A 210 -4.73 2.62 4.15
CA GLN A 210 -5.81 2.51 3.18
C GLN A 210 -5.94 3.79 2.38
N GLN A 211 -6.17 3.67 1.08
CA GLN A 211 -6.47 4.81 0.23
C GLN A 211 -7.97 4.90 -0.02
N ARG A 212 -8.54 6.09 0.16
CA ARG A 212 -9.91 6.41 -0.25
C ARG A 212 -9.89 7.23 -1.53
N SER A 213 -10.15 6.59 -2.66
CA SER A 213 -10.28 7.26 -3.97
C SER A 213 -11.49 6.69 -4.70
N GLY A 214 -12.68 6.92 -4.12
CA GLY A 214 -13.93 6.27 -4.52
C GLY A 214 -14.12 4.97 -3.74
N GLU A 215 -13.41 3.93 -4.12
CA GLU A 215 -13.37 2.65 -3.40
C GLU A 215 -12.20 2.64 -2.39
N THR A 216 -12.41 2.02 -1.22
CA THR A 216 -11.36 1.90 -0.20
C THR A 216 -10.45 0.76 -0.59
N THR A 217 -9.17 1.05 -0.81
CA THR A 217 -8.16 0.05 -1.18
C THR A 217 -7.12 -0.06 -0.09
N GLU A 218 -6.82 -1.30 0.31
CA GLU A 218 -5.77 -1.57 1.29
C GLU A 218 -4.39 -1.39 0.63
N ASN A 219 -3.47 -0.80 1.38
CA ASN A 219 -2.10 -0.59 0.95
C ASN A 219 -1.15 -1.06 2.04
N VAL A 220 -0.28 -1.99 1.66
CA VAL A 220 0.75 -2.56 2.54
C VAL A 220 2.11 -2.28 1.95
N TYR A 221 3.02 -1.75 2.76
CA TYR A 221 4.41 -1.51 2.37
C TYR A 221 5.34 -2.23 3.32
N ILE A 222 6.41 -2.84 2.77
CA ILE A 222 7.54 -3.35 3.54
C ILE A 222 8.80 -2.68 3.02
N ASN A 223 9.52 -1.95 3.87
CA ASN A 223 10.74 -1.21 3.52
C ASN A 223 10.53 -0.38 2.24
N SER A 224 9.48 0.46 2.23
CA SER A 224 9.04 1.30 1.10
C SER A 224 8.56 0.58 -0.17
N LYS A 225 8.53 -0.77 -0.21
CA LYS A 225 8.01 -1.53 -1.35
C LYS A 225 6.56 -1.94 -1.12
N ARG A 226 5.67 -1.65 -2.08
CA ARG A 226 4.27 -2.12 -2.05
C ARG A 226 4.21 -3.64 -2.12
N ILE A 227 3.44 -4.25 -1.22
CA ILE A 227 3.21 -5.69 -1.10
C ILE A 227 1.72 -5.98 -1.24
N TYR A 228 1.38 -7.06 -1.94
CA TYR A 228 0.02 -7.56 -2.08
C TYR A 228 -0.11 -8.87 -1.28
N PRO A 229 -0.89 -8.91 -0.19
CA PRO A 229 -1.14 -10.14 0.55
C PRO A 229 -1.87 -11.21 -0.29
N ALA A 230 -1.77 -12.51 0.01
CA ALA A 230 -0.97 -13.09 1.10
C ALA A 230 0.54 -13.02 0.82
N TYR A 231 1.32 -12.72 1.85
CA TYR A 231 2.77 -12.56 1.76
C TYR A 231 3.47 -13.24 2.94
N ARG A 232 4.64 -13.83 2.70
CA ARG A 232 5.47 -14.43 3.76
C ARG A 232 6.93 -14.34 3.38
N MET A 233 7.73 -13.74 4.24
CA MET A 233 9.17 -13.58 4.08
C MET A 233 9.84 -13.58 5.45
N GLY A 234 10.83 -14.47 5.63
CA GLY A 234 11.45 -14.68 6.95
C GLY A 234 10.39 -14.95 8.02
N ASP A 235 10.38 -14.10 9.03
CA ASP A 235 9.64 -14.30 10.27
C ASP A 235 8.33 -13.50 10.31
N ILE A 236 7.92 -12.91 9.17
CA ILE A 236 6.65 -12.18 9.04
C ILE A 236 5.73 -12.80 7.98
N ALA A 237 4.44 -12.78 8.27
CA ALA A 237 3.37 -13.17 7.36
C ALA A 237 2.27 -12.10 7.33
N LEU A 238 1.71 -11.85 6.15
CA LEU A 238 0.63 -10.90 5.92
C LEU A 238 -0.52 -11.59 5.20
N THR A 239 -1.74 -11.30 5.64
CA THR A 239 -2.99 -11.73 4.99
C THR A 239 -3.92 -10.53 4.84
N SER A 240 -4.83 -10.60 3.88
CA SER A 240 -5.85 -9.57 3.64
C SER A 240 -7.16 -10.24 3.23
N THR A 241 -8.27 -9.67 3.69
CA THR A 241 -9.63 -10.02 3.25
C THR A 241 -10.26 -8.93 2.38
N GLY A 242 -9.50 -7.93 1.95
CA GLY A 242 -9.99 -6.71 1.29
C GLY A 242 -10.66 -5.70 2.24
N VAL A 243 -10.77 -6.03 3.53
CA VAL A 243 -11.34 -5.17 4.59
C VAL A 243 -10.39 -5.08 5.78
N GLU A 244 -9.74 -6.20 6.12
CA GLU A 244 -8.77 -6.31 7.20
C GLU A 244 -7.44 -6.82 6.66
N VAL A 245 -6.35 -6.13 7.02
CA VAL A 245 -4.99 -6.64 6.88
C VAL A 245 -4.50 -7.15 8.22
N VAL A 246 -3.96 -8.37 8.24
CA VAL A 246 -3.38 -8.98 9.43
C VAL A 246 -1.90 -9.29 9.19
N LEU A 247 -1.04 -8.69 10.00
CA LEU A 247 0.37 -9.02 10.15
C LEU A 247 0.53 -10.02 11.30
N GLU A 248 1.16 -11.16 11.02
CA GLU A 248 1.59 -12.13 12.03
C GLU A 248 3.13 -12.21 12.06
N ILE A 249 3.69 -12.27 13.27
CA ILE A 249 5.09 -12.64 13.52
C ILE A 249 5.07 -14.02 14.19
N PRO A 250 5.08 -15.14 13.42
CA PRO A 250 4.71 -16.45 13.94
C PRO A 250 5.59 -16.93 15.09
N ASP A 251 6.90 -16.65 15.04
CA ASP A 251 7.86 -17.09 16.06
C ASP A 251 7.61 -16.40 17.41
N LEU A 252 7.11 -15.16 17.37
CA LEU A 252 6.73 -14.39 18.56
C LEU A 252 5.23 -14.46 18.84
N LYS A 253 4.43 -15.16 18.04
CA LYS A 253 2.95 -15.19 18.12
C LYS A 253 2.30 -13.80 18.23
N VAL A 254 2.95 -12.76 17.70
CA VAL A 254 2.40 -11.39 17.65
C VAL A 254 1.44 -11.31 16.47
N GLN A 255 0.30 -10.67 16.68
CA GLN A 255 -0.68 -10.40 15.63
C GLN A 255 -1.10 -8.93 15.68
N VAL A 256 -1.01 -8.24 14.55
CA VAL A 256 -1.47 -6.86 14.37
C VAL A 256 -2.52 -6.86 13.25
N SER A 257 -3.73 -6.43 13.59
CA SER A 257 -4.86 -6.36 12.66
C SER A 257 -5.25 -4.91 12.41
N TYR A 258 -5.54 -4.56 11.16
CA TYR A 258 -5.84 -3.18 10.76
C TYR A 258 -6.94 -3.13 9.70
N LYS A 259 -7.98 -2.32 9.96
CA LYS A 259 -9.15 -2.11 9.08
C LYS A 259 -9.32 -0.66 8.61
N GLY A 260 -8.39 0.23 8.97
CA GLY A 260 -8.52 1.68 8.74
C GLY A 260 -9.45 2.40 9.71
N SER A 261 -10.60 1.82 10.03
CA SER A 261 -11.53 2.25 11.07
C SER A 261 -11.10 1.84 12.49
N SER A 262 -10.35 0.74 12.59
CA SER A 262 -9.90 0.13 13.83
C SER A 262 -8.60 -0.64 13.65
N PHE A 263 -7.88 -0.84 14.74
CA PHE A 263 -6.76 -1.75 14.84
C PHE A 263 -6.79 -2.56 16.14
N SER A 264 -6.09 -3.69 16.13
CA SER A 264 -5.89 -4.56 17.29
C SER A 264 -4.47 -5.13 17.29
N ILE A 265 -3.82 -5.09 18.43
CA ILE A 265 -2.44 -5.54 18.67
C ILE A 265 -2.49 -6.60 19.77
N ASN A 266 -2.17 -7.83 19.43
CA ASN A 266 -2.10 -8.96 20.34
C ASN A 266 -0.65 -9.37 20.57
N LEU A 267 -0.18 -9.24 21.82
CA LEU A 267 1.13 -9.68 22.26
C LEU A 267 0.99 -10.85 23.24
N PRO A 268 1.77 -11.94 23.09
CA PRO A 268 1.73 -13.02 24.07
C PRO A 268 2.39 -12.60 25.38
N TYR A 269 1.64 -12.79 26.46
CA TYR A 269 2.06 -12.47 27.83
C TYR A 269 3.40 -13.10 28.20
N SER A 270 3.57 -14.41 27.96
CA SER A 270 4.84 -15.12 28.20
C SER A 270 6.10 -14.50 27.59
N LEU A 271 6.00 -13.64 26.56
CA LEU A 271 7.15 -12.98 25.94
C LEU A 271 7.24 -11.48 26.26
N PHE A 272 6.11 -10.82 26.45
CA PHE A 272 6.01 -9.36 26.58
C PHE A 272 5.54 -8.88 27.97
N GLN A 273 5.39 -9.78 28.93
CA GLN A 273 5.01 -9.44 30.30
C GLN A 273 5.95 -8.38 30.87
N SER A 274 5.38 -7.28 31.35
CA SER A 274 6.08 -6.16 31.98
C SER A 274 7.20 -5.55 31.11
N SER A 275 7.13 -5.71 29.79
CA SER A 275 8.20 -5.28 28.88
C SER A 275 7.76 -4.25 27.84
N THR A 276 6.54 -3.70 27.96
CA THR A 276 5.97 -2.73 27.02
C THR A 276 5.72 -1.37 27.66
N GLU A 277 5.90 -0.32 26.88
CA GLU A 277 5.54 1.06 27.18
C GLU A 277 4.85 1.70 25.95
N GLY A 278 4.19 2.85 26.13
CA GLY A 278 3.44 3.53 25.07
C GLY A 278 1.98 3.76 25.45
N GLN A 279 1.16 4.16 24.47
CA GLN A 279 -0.28 4.37 24.68
C GLN A 279 -1.05 3.08 25.03
N CYS A 280 -0.54 1.91 24.67
CA CYS A 280 -1.13 0.62 25.03
C CYS A 280 -0.82 0.17 26.46
N GLY A 281 0.00 0.93 27.21
CA GLY A 281 0.38 0.59 28.57
C GLY A 281 1.40 -0.56 28.68
N THR A 282 1.53 -1.06 29.90
CA THR A 282 2.42 -2.18 30.22
C THR A 282 1.60 -3.45 30.30
N CYS A 283 1.98 -4.49 29.54
CA CYS A 283 1.34 -5.81 29.59
C CYS A 283 1.68 -6.53 30.91
N ASP A 284 1.06 -6.19 32.03
CA ASP A 284 1.36 -6.81 33.34
C ASP A 284 0.14 -7.19 34.17
N ASN A 285 -1.05 -7.09 33.58
CA ASN A 285 -2.33 -7.35 34.24
C ASN A 285 -2.58 -6.38 35.40
N SER A 286 -2.23 -5.10 35.22
CA SER A 286 -2.50 -4.00 36.15
C SER A 286 -2.87 -2.70 35.42
N GLN A 287 -4.10 -2.25 35.60
CA GLN A 287 -4.58 -0.97 35.06
C GLN A 287 -3.92 0.28 35.67
N LYS A 288 -3.14 0.14 36.76
CA LYS A 288 -2.63 1.28 37.55
C LYS A 288 -1.52 2.06 36.85
N ASN A 289 -0.77 1.40 35.98
CA ASN A 289 0.41 1.90 35.29
C ASN A 289 0.20 2.03 33.77
N ASP A 290 -0.98 1.68 33.27
CA ASP A 290 -1.31 1.78 31.85
C ASP A 290 -1.18 3.20 31.28
N CYS A 291 -1.55 4.21 32.07
CA CYS A 291 -1.52 5.62 31.67
C CYS A 291 -0.19 6.30 32.04
N GLN A 292 0.93 5.60 31.89
CA GLN A 292 2.26 6.15 32.16
C GLN A 292 2.80 6.91 30.93
N SER A 293 3.29 8.13 31.14
CA SER A 293 3.97 8.94 30.12
C SER A 293 5.46 8.59 29.99
N PRO A 294 6.16 9.04 28.92
CA PRO A 294 7.59 8.71 28.72
C PRO A 294 8.53 9.14 29.85
N ASN A 295 8.14 10.13 30.66
CA ASN A 295 8.88 10.59 31.83
C ASN A 295 8.60 9.76 33.10
N GLY A 296 7.77 8.72 33.01
CA GLY A 296 7.40 7.83 34.10
C GLY A 296 6.22 8.31 34.96
N GLN A 297 5.60 9.47 34.67
CA GLN A 297 4.46 9.98 35.43
C GLN A 297 3.16 9.23 35.07
N ILE A 298 2.32 8.97 36.07
CA ILE A 298 1.01 8.35 35.90
C ILE A 298 -0.06 9.45 36.00
N GLN A 299 -0.88 9.56 34.96
CA GLN A 299 -1.94 10.57 34.82
C GLN A 299 -3.13 9.99 34.08
N SER A 300 -4.10 10.81 33.61
CA SER A 300 -5.15 10.26 32.76
C SER A 300 -4.58 9.79 31.42
N CYS A 301 -5.06 8.65 30.91
CA CYS A 301 -4.55 8.09 29.65
C CYS A 301 -4.63 9.10 28.48
N SER A 302 -5.66 9.94 28.43
CA SER A 302 -5.78 11.00 27.42
C SER A 302 -4.62 12.01 27.43
N VAL A 303 -4.10 12.37 28.62
CA VAL A 303 -2.99 13.32 28.76
C VAL A 303 -1.65 12.58 28.61
N ALA A 304 -1.54 11.34 29.07
CA ALA A 304 -0.36 10.51 28.85
C ALA A 304 -0.14 10.24 27.36
N ALA A 305 -1.22 9.98 26.62
CA ALA A 305 -1.20 9.67 25.19
C ALA A 305 -0.58 10.78 24.34
N SER A 306 -0.87 12.06 24.61
CA SER A 306 -0.29 13.20 23.89
C SER A 306 1.22 13.33 24.09
N GLN A 307 1.77 12.78 25.18
CA GLN A 307 3.20 12.82 25.47
C GLN A 307 3.99 11.73 24.74
N TRP A 308 3.32 10.69 24.21
CA TRP A 308 3.93 9.63 23.39
C TRP A 308 4.11 10.03 21.92
N LEU A 309 4.18 11.33 21.64
CA LEU A 309 4.38 11.91 20.32
C LEU A 309 5.75 11.56 19.73
N ILE A 310 5.81 11.26 18.44
CA ILE A 310 7.09 11.08 17.72
C ILE A 310 7.80 12.44 17.56
N PRO A 311 9.06 12.59 18.01
CA PRO A 311 9.79 13.85 17.89
C PRO A 311 10.03 14.28 16.44
N ASN A 312 10.17 15.59 16.21
CA ASN A 312 10.51 16.21 14.92
C ASN A 312 9.46 16.08 13.80
N GLN A 313 8.17 15.93 14.15
CA GLN A 313 7.06 16.12 13.21
C GLN A 313 6.43 17.51 13.35
N ASP A 314 6.12 18.14 12.21
CA ASP A 314 5.27 19.34 12.15
C ASP A 314 3.81 18.94 12.37
N CYS A 315 3.43 18.93 13.64
CA CYS A 315 2.08 18.61 14.09
C CYS A 315 1.15 19.82 13.97
N PRO A 316 -0.04 19.70 13.37
CA PRO A 316 -1.05 20.74 13.50
C PRO A 316 -1.41 20.95 14.98
N THR A 317 -1.47 22.20 15.42
CA THR A 317 -1.86 22.53 16.79
C THR A 317 -3.26 21.95 17.06
N PRO A 318 -3.47 21.27 18.20
CA PRO A 318 -4.78 20.70 18.53
C PRO A 318 -5.85 21.80 18.45
N PRO A 319 -6.99 21.57 17.77
CA PRO A 319 -8.09 22.52 17.83
C PRO A 319 -8.55 22.66 19.29
N THR A 320 -8.78 23.90 19.74
CA THR A 320 -9.39 24.17 21.03
C THR A 320 -10.68 23.36 21.15
N ALA A 321 -10.79 22.52 22.19
CA ALA A 321 -11.95 21.67 22.41
C ALA A 321 -13.26 22.48 22.23
N PRO A 322 -14.20 22.03 21.39
CA PRO A 322 -15.48 22.70 21.28
C PRO A 322 -16.14 22.75 22.66
N PRO A 323 -16.85 23.85 23.01
CA PRO A 323 -17.57 23.91 24.27
C PRO A 323 -18.54 22.74 24.34
N THR A 324 -18.59 22.07 25.49
CA THR A 324 -19.50 20.97 25.81
C THR A 324 -20.93 21.41 25.54
N SER A 325 -21.45 21.13 24.34
CA SER A 325 -22.85 21.37 24.04
C SER A 325 -23.64 20.22 24.65
N THR A 326 -24.33 20.50 25.75
CA THR A 326 -25.36 19.63 26.30
C THR A 326 -26.55 19.62 25.34
N SER A 327 -26.48 18.79 24.30
CA SER A 327 -27.62 18.57 23.41
C SER A 327 -28.72 17.88 24.23
N SER A 328 -29.85 18.57 24.40
CA SER A 328 -31.04 18.11 25.12
C SER A 328 -31.97 17.25 24.25
N THR A 329 -31.53 16.86 23.06
CA THR A 329 -32.29 16.01 22.14
C THR A 329 -32.09 14.54 22.53
N PRO A 330 -33.15 13.70 22.59
CA PRO A 330 -33.00 12.29 22.92
C PRO A 330 -32.13 11.60 21.86
N CYS A 331 -30.90 11.26 22.25
CA CYS A 331 -29.97 10.53 21.40
C CYS A 331 -30.48 9.09 21.17
N LYS A 332 -30.67 8.69 19.92
CA LYS A 332 -31.15 7.35 19.56
C LYS A 332 -29.98 6.39 19.39
N THR A 333 -29.60 5.69 20.46
CA THR A 333 -28.46 4.76 20.46
C THR A 333 -28.86 3.32 20.11
N ALA A 334 -29.98 3.11 19.41
CA ALA A 334 -30.55 1.78 19.18
C ALA A 334 -29.58 0.83 18.46
N ILE A 335 -28.78 1.35 17.53
CA ILE A 335 -27.76 0.56 16.82
C ILE A 335 -26.66 0.03 17.76
N CYS A 336 -26.29 0.78 18.80
CA CYS A 336 -25.29 0.36 19.77
C CYS A 336 -25.75 -0.83 20.63
N GLU A 337 -27.06 -0.97 20.84
CA GLU A 337 -27.63 -2.07 21.62
C GLU A 337 -27.53 -3.42 20.89
N ILE A 338 -27.20 -3.45 19.59
CA ILE A 338 -26.92 -4.70 18.88
C ILE A 338 -25.77 -5.46 19.54
N MET A 339 -24.73 -4.77 20.05
CA MET A 339 -23.61 -5.40 20.75
C MET A 339 -24.01 -6.09 22.05
N ASN A 340 -25.09 -5.64 22.71
CA ASN A 340 -25.66 -6.28 23.90
C ASN A 340 -26.71 -7.35 23.57
N SER A 341 -27.07 -7.49 22.29
CA SER A 341 -28.14 -8.41 21.87
C SER A 341 -27.64 -9.86 21.75
N LYS A 342 -28.58 -10.77 21.51
CA LYS A 342 -28.29 -12.19 21.25
C LYS A 342 -27.37 -12.44 20.05
N VAL A 343 -27.23 -11.46 19.14
CA VAL A 343 -26.32 -11.55 18.00
C VAL A 343 -24.87 -11.78 18.46
N PHE A 344 -24.50 -11.24 19.62
CA PHE A 344 -23.15 -11.32 20.18
C PHE A 344 -23.04 -12.21 21.44
N GLU A 345 -24.06 -13.00 21.76
CA GLU A 345 -24.14 -13.81 23.00
C GLU A 345 -22.93 -14.75 23.18
N GLU A 346 -22.46 -15.39 22.12
CA GLU A 346 -21.26 -16.23 22.18
C GLU A 346 -19.98 -15.41 22.40
N CYS A 347 -19.92 -14.19 21.85
CA CYS A 347 -18.76 -13.32 22.03
C CYS A 347 -18.67 -12.71 23.43
N HIS A 348 -19.80 -12.47 24.12
CA HIS A 348 -19.82 -11.97 25.49
C HIS A 348 -19.02 -12.85 26.47
N LYS A 349 -18.88 -14.15 26.16
CA LYS A 349 -18.08 -15.10 26.95
C LYS A 349 -16.57 -14.90 26.81
N ALA A 350 -16.13 -14.22 25.74
CA ALA A 350 -14.72 -14.04 25.39
C ALA A 350 -14.27 -12.57 25.43
N VAL A 351 -15.16 -11.62 25.13
CA VAL A 351 -14.87 -10.18 25.06
C VAL A 351 -16.06 -9.39 25.60
N SER A 352 -15.82 -8.52 26.59
CA SER A 352 -16.87 -7.62 27.11
C SER A 352 -17.26 -6.57 26.06
N PRO A 353 -18.56 -6.30 25.85
CA PRO A 353 -19.03 -5.26 24.95
C PRO A 353 -18.96 -3.84 25.54
N ASP A 354 -18.71 -3.68 26.85
CA ASP A 354 -18.98 -2.44 27.58
C ASP A 354 -18.27 -1.20 27.01
N ALA A 355 -16.96 -1.29 26.75
CA ALA A 355 -16.18 -0.20 26.19
C ALA A 355 -16.63 0.17 24.76
N PHE A 356 -16.97 -0.83 23.94
CA PHE A 356 -17.45 -0.64 22.57
C PHE A 356 -18.85 -0.02 22.55
N VAL A 357 -19.75 -0.44 23.45
CA VAL A 357 -21.08 0.15 23.61
C VAL A 357 -20.98 1.59 24.10
N GLN A 358 -20.12 1.85 25.09
CA GLN A 358 -19.88 3.21 25.58
C GLN A 358 -19.35 4.13 24.47
N ALA A 359 -18.36 3.66 23.70
CA ALA A 359 -17.82 4.37 22.54
C ALA A 359 -18.90 4.66 21.49
N CYS A 360 -19.67 3.64 21.10
CA CYS A 360 -20.76 3.79 20.12
C CYS A 360 -21.80 4.82 20.56
N ARG A 361 -22.23 4.78 21.83
CA ARG A 361 -23.21 5.74 22.37
C ARG A 361 -22.64 7.15 22.33
N SER A 362 -21.37 7.32 22.70
CA SER A 362 -20.69 8.61 22.60
C SER A 362 -20.67 9.12 21.15
N ASP A 363 -20.22 8.29 20.21
CA ASP A 363 -20.13 8.68 18.81
C ASP A 363 -21.51 9.06 18.25
N VAL A 364 -22.54 8.24 18.44
CA VAL A 364 -23.90 8.55 17.97
C VAL A 364 -24.45 9.87 18.52
N CYS A 365 -24.10 10.23 19.76
CA CYS A 365 -24.63 11.43 20.39
C CYS A 365 -23.83 12.70 20.10
N TYR A 366 -22.52 12.59 19.84
CA TYR A 366 -21.62 13.74 19.73
C TYR A 366 -21.01 13.91 18.32
N ASN A 367 -20.81 12.82 17.57
CA ASN A 367 -20.19 12.80 16.26
C ASN A 367 -21.16 12.17 15.27
N ALA A 368 -21.88 12.98 14.48
CA ALA A 368 -22.94 12.53 13.57
C ALA A 368 -22.53 11.54 12.44
N ASN A 369 -21.34 10.92 12.50
CA ASN A 369 -20.84 9.96 11.53
C ASN A 369 -20.20 8.73 12.21
N SER A 370 -20.87 7.58 12.02
CA SER A 370 -20.36 6.20 12.11
C SER A 370 -20.35 5.50 13.50
N SER A 371 -21.53 5.15 14.00
CA SER A 371 -21.78 4.05 14.97
C SER A 371 -21.12 2.71 14.59
N CYS A 372 -20.93 2.49 13.29
CA CYS A 372 -20.45 1.25 12.70
C CYS A 372 -19.02 0.87 13.08
N SER A 373 -18.15 1.85 13.39
CA SER A 373 -16.75 1.60 13.76
C SER A 373 -16.64 0.80 15.06
N SER A 374 -17.48 1.10 16.05
CA SER A 374 -17.52 0.38 17.33
C SER A 374 -18.06 -1.04 17.17
N LEU A 375 -19.12 -1.21 16.36
CA LEU A 375 -19.66 -2.53 16.02
C LEU A 375 -18.65 -3.39 15.26
N GLU A 376 -17.96 -2.80 14.29
CA GLU A 376 -16.93 -3.46 13.49
C GLU A 376 -15.72 -3.85 14.34
N ALA A 377 -15.25 -2.97 15.21
CA ALA A 377 -14.17 -3.26 16.15
C ALA A 377 -14.54 -4.42 17.09
N TYR A 378 -15.74 -4.40 17.66
CA TYR A 378 -16.19 -5.47 18.54
C TYR A 378 -16.31 -6.81 17.80
N ALA A 379 -16.92 -6.83 16.61
CA ALA A 379 -17.00 -8.02 15.78
C ALA A 379 -15.61 -8.56 15.37
N SER A 380 -14.63 -7.67 15.18
CA SER A 380 -13.24 -8.05 14.87
C SER A 380 -12.58 -8.76 16.06
N GLU A 381 -12.80 -8.26 17.27
CA GLU A 381 -12.32 -8.87 18.50
C GLU A 381 -12.96 -10.25 18.75
N CYS A 382 -14.25 -10.40 18.44
CA CYS A 382 -14.91 -11.71 18.44
C CYS A 382 -14.27 -12.67 17.44
N ALA A 383 -14.04 -12.20 16.20
CA ALA A 383 -13.45 -13.02 15.13
C ALA A 383 -12.00 -13.43 15.46
N ASN A 384 -11.24 -12.59 16.19
CA ASN A 384 -9.92 -12.93 16.73
C ASN A 384 -9.96 -14.10 17.72
N LYS A 385 -11.11 -14.35 18.36
CA LYS A 385 -11.38 -15.54 19.21
C LYS A 385 -11.99 -16.71 18.46
N GLY A 386 -12.07 -16.63 17.12
CA GLY A 386 -12.73 -17.64 16.29
C GLY A 386 -14.25 -17.56 16.32
N ILE A 387 -14.82 -16.49 16.88
CA ILE A 387 -16.28 -16.27 16.98
C ILE A 387 -16.67 -15.27 15.89
N CYS A 388 -16.98 -15.79 14.70
CA CYS A 388 -17.38 -14.97 13.57
C CYS A 388 -18.90 -14.74 13.52
N ILE A 389 -19.32 -13.48 13.31
CA ILE A 389 -20.72 -13.03 13.48
C ILE A 389 -21.17 -12.21 12.26
N GLU A 390 -22.31 -12.55 11.66
CA GLU A 390 -22.96 -11.79 10.57
C GLU A 390 -23.67 -10.53 11.11
N TRP A 391 -22.92 -9.61 11.72
CA TRP A 391 -23.48 -8.49 12.48
C TRP A 391 -24.12 -7.41 11.59
N ARG A 392 -23.57 -7.13 10.39
CA ARG A 392 -24.04 -6.04 9.50
C ARG A 392 -25.51 -6.19 9.09
N LYS A 393 -25.97 -7.43 8.92
CA LYS A 393 -27.36 -7.76 8.58
C LYS A 393 -28.38 -7.28 9.63
N PHE A 394 -27.95 -7.14 10.88
CA PHE A 394 -28.80 -6.67 11.98
C PHE A 394 -28.85 -5.14 12.11
N THR A 395 -28.12 -4.40 11.26
CA THR A 395 -28.05 -2.93 11.29
C THR A 395 -29.07 -2.23 10.41
N ASN A 396 -29.99 -2.97 9.78
CA ASN A 396 -30.99 -2.44 8.83
C ASN A 396 -30.38 -1.58 7.70
N GLY A 397 -29.17 -1.92 7.25
CA GLY A 397 -28.46 -1.23 6.17
C GLY A 397 -27.61 -0.02 6.60
N GLU A 398 -27.63 0.38 7.88
CA GLU A 398 -26.84 1.53 8.36
C GLU A 398 -25.32 1.30 8.23
N CYS A 399 -24.88 0.05 8.39
CA CYS A 399 -23.48 -0.35 8.30
C CYS A 399 -23.19 -1.28 7.12
N GLU A 400 -23.91 -1.14 6.01
CA GLU A 400 -23.67 -1.93 4.80
C GLU A 400 -22.26 -1.68 4.24
N HIS A 401 -21.58 -2.75 3.84
CA HIS A 401 -20.24 -2.68 3.27
C HIS A 401 -20.30 -2.98 1.78
N THR A 402 -19.81 -2.05 0.95
CA THR A 402 -19.73 -2.23 -0.51
C THR A 402 -18.38 -2.83 -0.87
N CYS A 403 -18.38 -3.90 -1.64
CA CYS A 403 -17.18 -4.55 -2.17
C CYS A 403 -16.94 -4.16 -3.64
N PRO A 404 -15.71 -4.42 -4.15
CA PRO A 404 -15.41 -4.25 -5.57
C PRO A 404 -16.41 -4.98 -6.45
N ALA A 405 -16.67 -4.45 -7.65
CA ALA A 405 -17.78 -4.87 -8.50
C ALA A 405 -17.87 -6.38 -8.79
N THR A 406 -16.73 -7.10 -8.72
CA THR A 406 -16.69 -8.56 -8.98
C THR A 406 -16.68 -9.43 -7.72
N LYS A 407 -16.59 -8.81 -6.54
CA LYS A 407 -16.53 -9.45 -5.23
C LYS A 407 -17.84 -9.27 -4.46
N VAL A 408 -18.06 -10.14 -3.49
CA VAL A 408 -19.21 -10.09 -2.58
C VAL A 408 -18.76 -10.00 -1.14
N TYR A 409 -19.50 -9.25 -0.32
CA TYR A 409 -19.26 -9.21 1.11
C TYR A 409 -19.57 -10.57 1.72
N MET A 410 -18.67 -11.09 2.55
CA MET A 410 -18.94 -12.23 3.43
C MET A 410 -18.55 -11.89 4.87
N PRO A 411 -19.41 -12.19 5.86
CA PRO A 411 -19.10 -11.95 7.26
C PRO A 411 -17.98 -12.87 7.76
N CYS A 412 -17.88 -14.08 7.20
CA CYS A 412 -16.98 -15.14 7.63
C CYS A 412 -16.35 -15.81 6.41
N GLY A 413 -15.27 -15.23 5.90
CA GLY A 413 -14.47 -15.80 4.82
C GLY A 413 -13.07 -16.23 5.28
N PRO A 414 -12.33 -16.95 4.43
CA PRO A 414 -10.98 -17.42 4.75
C PRO A 414 -9.98 -16.26 4.79
N ALA A 415 -8.94 -16.36 5.62
CA ALA A 415 -7.85 -15.36 5.66
C ALA A 415 -7.04 -15.27 4.35
N VAL A 416 -7.07 -16.33 3.53
CA VAL A 416 -6.38 -16.40 2.23
C VAL A 416 -7.31 -17.01 1.20
N GLU A 417 -7.58 -16.26 0.12
CA GLU A 417 -8.34 -16.77 -1.03
C GLU A 417 -7.43 -17.46 -2.06
N PRO A 418 -7.91 -18.52 -2.75
CA PRO A 418 -7.23 -19.06 -3.91
C PRO A 418 -7.24 -18.10 -5.08
N THR A 419 -6.15 -18.11 -5.85
CA THR A 419 -6.02 -17.35 -7.09
C THR A 419 -5.84 -18.26 -8.30
N CYS A 420 -5.78 -17.68 -9.50
CA CYS A 420 -5.38 -18.42 -10.69
C CYS A 420 -3.90 -18.85 -10.71
N ASN A 421 -3.09 -18.37 -9.78
CA ASN A 421 -1.69 -18.75 -9.70
C ASN A 421 -1.49 -20.00 -8.83
N THR A 422 -1.24 -21.15 -9.47
CA THR A 422 -1.02 -22.42 -8.77
C THR A 422 0.11 -22.36 -7.75
N ARG A 423 1.23 -21.69 -8.07
CA ARG A 423 2.37 -21.57 -7.15
C ARG A 423 2.03 -20.74 -5.92
N TYR A 424 1.21 -19.71 -6.08
CA TYR A 424 0.67 -18.96 -4.94
C TYR A 424 -0.19 -19.88 -4.06
N ASN A 425 -1.12 -20.62 -4.68
CA ASN A 425 -2.02 -21.52 -3.95
C ASN A 425 -1.23 -22.58 -3.16
N GLU A 426 -0.26 -23.24 -3.78
CA GLU A 426 0.59 -24.22 -3.10
C GLU A 426 1.35 -23.61 -1.91
N LYS A 427 1.85 -22.37 -2.06
CA LYS A 427 2.64 -21.71 -1.03
C LYS A 427 1.78 -21.30 0.18
N TYR A 428 0.56 -20.81 -0.04
CA TYR A 428 -0.22 -20.16 1.01
C TYR A 428 -1.46 -20.94 1.47
N LEU A 429 -1.96 -21.89 0.66
CA LEU A 429 -3.17 -22.66 0.99
C LEU A 429 -2.89 -24.08 1.47
N ASN A 430 -1.72 -24.70 1.25
CA ASN A 430 -1.50 -26.12 1.55
C ASN A 430 -1.66 -26.53 3.05
N ASN A 431 -1.78 -25.56 3.98
CA ASN A 431 -2.12 -25.80 5.40
C ASN A 431 -3.58 -25.39 5.75
N GLN A 432 -4.57 -25.75 4.91
CA GLN A 432 -5.96 -25.32 5.09
C GLN A 432 -6.56 -25.66 6.46
N THR A 433 -6.15 -26.76 7.11
CA THR A 433 -6.70 -27.18 8.41
C THR A 433 -6.43 -26.20 9.57
N GLN A 434 -5.38 -25.37 9.50
CA GLN A 434 -5.15 -24.29 10.47
C GLN A 434 -5.87 -22.98 10.11
N MET A 435 -6.27 -22.81 8.85
CA MET A 435 -6.90 -21.58 8.33
C MET A 435 -8.43 -21.59 8.39
N ILE A 436 -9.07 -22.77 8.44
CA ILE A 436 -10.55 -22.91 8.51
C ILE A 436 -11.12 -22.30 9.80
N ASN A 437 -10.36 -22.28 10.90
CA ASN A 437 -10.82 -21.77 12.19
C ASN A 437 -10.55 -20.27 12.41
N LYS A 438 -9.90 -19.59 11.45
CA LYS A 438 -9.60 -18.16 11.49
C LYS A 438 -10.38 -17.45 10.37
N THR A 439 -11.70 -17.45 10.46
CA THR A 439 -12.55 -16.71 9.51
C THR A 439 -12.67 -15.26 9.89
N LYS A 440 -12.61 -14.37 8.91
CA LYS A 440 -12.72 -12.92 9.07
C LYS A 440 -13.74 -12.34 8.08
N GLU A 441 -14.30 -11.18 8.39
CA GLU A 441 -15.15 -10.48 7.42
C GLU A 441 -14.30 -9.90 6.28
N GLY A 442 -14.90 -9.76 5.10
CA GLY A 442 -14.18 -9.28 3.93
C GLY A 442 -14.96 -9.31 2.64
N CYS A 443 -14.26 -9.03 1.55
CA CYS A 443 -14.76 -9.06 0.18
C CYS A 443 -14.11 -10.22 -0.57
N PHE A 444 -14.94 -11.18 -0.98
CA PHE A 444 -14.49 -12.47 -1.52
C PHE A 444 -15.08 -12.73 -2.90
N CYS A 445 -14.48 -13.64 -3.64
CA CYS A 445 -15.05 -14.08 -4.91
C CYS A 445 -16.34 -14.90 -4.71
N PRO A 446 -17.43 -14.61 -5.46
CA PRO A 446 -18.67 -15.36 -5.35
C PRO A 446 -18.48 -16.83 -5.75
N SER A 447 -19.42 -17.68 -5.32
CA SER A 447 -19.35 -19.13 -5.60
C SER A 447 -19.17 -19.42 -7.10
N LYS A 448 -18.28 -20.36 -7.42
CA LYS A 448 -17.88 -20.77 -8.79
C LYS A 448 -17.00 -19.76 -9.54
N THR A 449 -16.47 -18.76 -8.86
CA THR A 449 -15.43 -17.88 -9.39
C THR A 449 -14.17 -17.98 -8.55
N VAL A 450 -13.04 -17.54 -9.09
CA VAL A 450 -11.73 -17.54 -8.42
C VAL A 450 -11.08 -16.17 -8.60
N LEU A 451 -10.32 -15.72 -7.61
CA LEU A 451 -9.59 -14.46 -7.70
C LEU A 451 -8.54 -14.57 -8.80
N PHE A 452 -8.50 -13.61 -9.72
CA PHE A 452 -7.54 -13.66 -10.82
C PHE A 452 -6.09 -13.59 -10.30
N SER A 453 -5.79 -12.58 -9.49
CA SER A 453 -4.48 -12.35 -8.89
C SER A 453 -4.58 -11.52 -7.62
N THR A 454 -3.57 -11.56 -6.75
CA THR A 454 -3.53 -10.79 -5.49
C THR A 454 -3.43 -9.28 -5.67
N TYR A 455 -3.00 -8.80 -6.84
CA TYR A 455 -2.94 -7.37 -7.16
C TYR A 455 -4.23 -6.85 -7.80
N SER A 456 -5.23 -7.71 -8.02
CA SER A 456 -6.48 -7.38 -8.72
C SER A 456 -7.68 -7.72 -7.86
N ASP A 457 -8.73 -6.91 -7.92
CA ASP A 457 -10.04 -7.23 -7.33
C ASP A 457 -11.00 -7.86 -8.34
N THR A 458 -10.48 -8.69 -9.25
CA THR A 458 -11.25 -9.32 -10.33
C THR A 458 -11.42 -10.81 -10.11
N CYS A 459 -12.67 -11.25 -10.01
CA CYS A 459 -13.05 -12.65 -9.96
C CYS A 459 -13.38 -13.17 -11.36
N VAL A 460 -12.80 -14.31 -11.72
CA VAL A 460 -12.98 -14.95 -13.03
C VAL A 460 -13.63 -16.32 -12.90
N VAL A 461 -14.44 -16.70 -13.88
CA VAL A 461 -15.09 -18.03 -13.92
C VAL A 461 -14.13 -19.15 -14.31
N SER A 462 -13.07 -18.81 -15.05
CA SER A 462 -12.01 -19.71 -15.45
C SER A 462 -10.71 -18.92 -15.53
N CYS A 463 -9.61 -19.54 -15.13
CA CYS A 463 -8.29 -18.93 -15.25
C CYS A 463 -7.85 -18.92 -16.71
N GLY A 464 -7.47 -17.73 -17.19
CA GLY A 464 -6.93 -17.51 -18.53
C GLY A 464 -5.59 -16.78 -18.46
N CYS A 465 -5.34 -15.90 -19.42
CA CYS A 465 -4.08 -15.18 -19.55
C CYS A 465 -4.10 -13.82 -18.86
N THR A 466 -2.92 -13.25 -18.61
CA THR A 466 -2.78 -11.82 -18.26
C THR A 466 -2.60 -10.99 -19.53
N GLY A 467 -3.49 -10.03 -19.73
CA GLY A 467 -3.43 -9.04 -20.80
C GLY A 467 -2.28 -8.04 -20.64
N PRO A 468 -2.03 -7.20 -21.65
CA PRO A 468 -0.92 -6.25 -21.65
C PRO A 468 -1.10 -5.11 -20.62
N ASP A 469 -2.33 -4.85 -20.21
CA ASP A 469 -2.73 -3.91 -19.17
C ASP A 469 -2.74 -4.54 -17.76
N GLY A 470 -2.41 -5.83 -17.65
CA GLY A 470 -2.46 -6.57 -16.38
C GLY A 470 -3.83 -7.16 -16.04
N ASN A 471 -4.86 -6.96 -16.88
CA ASN A 471 -6.20 -7.49 -16.65
C ASN A 471 -6.35 -8.93 -17.17
N PRO A 472 -7.28 -9.73 -16.61
CA PRO A 472 -7.54 -11.08 -17.10
C PRO A 472 -8.09 -11.09 -18.53
N GLN A 473 -7.59 -12.02 -19.33
CA GLN A 473 -8.12 -12.36 -20.65
C GLN A 473 -8.61 -13.81 -20.62
N MET A 474 -9.83 -14.04 -21.09
CA MET A 474 -10.44 -15.36 -21.12
C MET A 474 -9.77 -16.24 -22.19
N PRO A 475 -9.81 -17.57 -22.03
CA PRO A 475 -9.33 -18.49 -23.07
C PRO A 475 -10.04 -18.22 -24.40
N GLY A 476 -9.28 -17.95 -25.46
CA GLY A 476 -9.79 -17.59 -26.78
C GLY A 476 -9.86 -16.09 -27.09
N ASP A 477 -9.68 -15.22 -26.10
CA ASP A 477 -9.69 -13.77 -26.32
C ASP A 477 -8.53 -13.32 -27.21
N THR A 478 -8.78 -12.36 -28.10
CA THR A 478 -7.79 -11.81 -29.04
C THR A 478 -7.66 -10.30 -28.92
N TRP A 479 -6.45 -9.77 -28.94
CA TRP A 479 -6.18 -8.32 -28.87
C TRP A 479 -4.94 -7.93 -29.68
N GLU A 480 -4.79 -6.64 -29.96
CA GLU A 480 -3.58 -6.09 -30.58
C GLU A 480 -2.65 -5.51 -29.51
N SER A 481 -1.36 -5.87 -29.56
CA SER A 481 -0.34 -5.31 -28.68
C SER A 481 0.98 -5.17 -29.43
N GLY A 482 1.56 -3.96 -29.46
CA GLY A 482 2.87 -3.72 -30.07
C GLY A 482 2.99 -4.17 -31.54
N CYS A 483 1.93 -3.99 -32.34
CA CYS A 483 1.84 -4.46 -33.72
C CYS A 483 1.88 -5.98 -33.91
N GLN A 484 1.45 -6.70 -32.88
CA GLN A 484 1.18 -8.12 -32.92
C GLN A 484 -0.30 -8.36 -32.60
N GLN A 485 -0.90 -9.33 -33.29
CA GLN A 485 -2.18 -9.89 -32.93
C GLN A 485 -1.92 -11.02 -31.94
N CYS A 486 -2.36 -10.81 -30.70
CA CYS A 486 -2.20 -11.74 -29.60
C CYS A 486 -3.51 -12.49 -29.32
N THR A 487 -3.40 -13.73 -28.88
CA THR A 487 -4.53 -14.57 -28.46
C THR A 487 -4.18 -15.28 -27.16
N CYS A 488 -5.12 -15.37 -26.23
CA CYS A 488 -5.00 -16.28 -25.11
C CYS A 488 -5.32 -17.70 -25.57
N ASP A 489 -4.31 -18.54 -25.71
CA ASP A 489 -4.48 -19.91 -26.21
C ASP A 489 -5.36 -20.74 -25.27
N MET A 490 -6.35 -21.45 -25.84
CA MET A 490 -7.37 -22.14 -25.04
C MET A 490 -6.85 -23.34 -24.25
N ASP A 491 -5.79 -23.99 -24.73
CA ASP A 491 -5.27 -25.21 -24.13
C ASP A 491 -4.12 -24.92 -23.16
N SER A 492 -3.19 -24.05 -23.56
CA SER A 492 -1.99 -23.74 -22.79
C SER A 492 -2.17 -22.57 -21.80
N MET A 493 -3.19 -21.73 -21.96
CA MET A 493 -3.38 -20.49 -21.18
C MET A 493 -2.18 -19.54 -21.27
N ILE A 494 -1.49 -19.56 -22.42
CA ILE A 494 -0.34 -18.70 -22.73
C ILE A 494 -0.73 -17.71 -23.82
N VAL A 495 -0.27 -16.47 -23.68
CA VAL A 495 -0.41 -15.45 -24.72
C VAL A 495 0.46 -15.82 -25.93
N GLN A 496 -0.17 -16.05 -27.08
CA GLN A 496 0.50 -16.27 -28.35
C GLN A 496 0.30 -15.04 -29.24
N CYS A 497 1.39 -14.43 -29.68
CA CYS A 497 1.34 -13.23 -30.52
C CYS A 497 1.98 -13.49 -31.89
N GLN A 498 1.31 -13.03 -32.95
CA GLN A 498 1.81 -13.06 -34.32
C GLN A 498 1.89 -11.64 -34.88
N PRO A 499 2.93 -11.29 -35.66
CA PRO A 499 3.01 -9.98 -36.30
C PRO A 499 1.78 -9.69 -37.15
N ILE A 500 1.20 -8.50 -37.02
CA ILE A 500 0.07 -8.09 -37.86
C ILE A 500 0.53 -8.12 -39.33
N THR A 501 -0.19 -8.87 -40.15
CA THR A 501 0.13 -8.95 -41.58
C THR A 501 -0.41 -7.71 -42.27
N CYS A 502 0.48 -6.84 -42.72
CA CYS A 502 0.09 -5.66 -43.47
C CYS A 502 -0.39 -6.02 -44.88
N PRO A 503 -1.50 -5.43 -45.36
CA PRO A 503 -1.91 -5.63 -46.74
C PRO A 503 -0.80 -5.16 -47.67
N THR A 504 -0.42 -6.00 -48.63
CA THR A 504 0.57 -5.68 -49.68
C THR A 504 -0.02 -4.61 -50.59
N SER A 505 0.06 -3.36 -50.17
CA SER A 505 -0.44 -2.23 -50.95
C SER A 505 0.61 -1.86 -51.99
N ALA A 506 0.21 -1.75 -53.25
CA ALA A 506 1.10 -1.27 -54.30
C ALA A 506 1.61 0.14 -53.95
N THR A 507 2.92 0.35 -54.03
CA THR A 507 3.52 1.68 -53.87
C THR A 507 3.04 2.57 -55.02
N PRO A 508 2.37 3.70 -54.74
CA PRO A 508 1.91 4.59 -55.79
C PRO A 508 3.11 5.22 -56.50
N ILE A 509 3.02 5.35 -57.81
CA ILE A 509 4.06 5.99 -58.63
C ILE A 509 3.75 7.49 -58.70
N CYS A 510 4.58 8.33 -58.06
CA CYS A 510 4.41 9.79 -58.08
C CYS A 510 5.12 10.42 -59.29
N ASN A 511 4.53 10.27 -60.49
CA ASN A 511 5.09 10.83 -61.73
C ASN A 511 4.71 12.30 -61.98
N GLU A 512 3.76 12.84 -61.22
CA GLU A 512 3.31 14.22 -61.37
C GLU A 512 4.37 15.19 -60.83
N THR A 513 4.83 16.11 -61.69
CA THR A 513 5.78 17.16 -61.30
C THR A 513 5.22 17.98 -60.14
N GLY A 514 6.06 18.32 -59.16
CA GLY A 514 5.63 19.00 -57.95
C GLY A 514 5.15 18.08 -56.82
N TYR A 515 5.11 16.76 -57.01
CA TYR A 515 4.77 15.78 -55.97
C TYR A 515 5.97 14.90 -55.60
N ARG A 516 5.96 14.38 -54.37
CA ARG A 516 6.95 13.40 -53.89
C ARG A 516 6.28 12.27 -53.13
N LEU A 517 6.89 11.09 -53.20
CA LEU A 517 6.48 9.95 -52.39
C LEU A 517 6.89 10.18 -50.94
N VAL A 518 5.94 10.01 -50.02
CA VAL A 518 6.21 9.95 -48.59
C VAL A 518 5.61 8.68 -48.02
N ASN A 519 6.29 8.10 -47.05
CA ASN A 519 5.74 7.04 -46.23
C ASN A 519 5.07 7.66 -45.00
N LYS A 520 3.89 7.14 -44.66
CA LYS A 520 3.16 7.48 -43.45
C LYS A 520 2.79 6.17 -42.77
N THR A 521 3.03 6.08 -41.47
CA THR A 521 2.57 4.94 -40.68
C THR A 521 1.09 5.14 -40.35
N GLU A 522 0.23 4.23 -40.79
CA GLU A 522 -1.17 4.15 -40.39
C GLU A 522 -1.37 2.87 -39.56
N GLY A 523 -1.64 3.02 -38.27
CA GLY A 523 -1.65 1.90 -37.32
C GLY A 523 -0.27 1.23 -37.28
N CYS A 524 -0.22 -0.05 -37.63
CA CYS A 524 1.00 -0.86 -37.67
C CYS A 524 1.63 -1.01 -39.06
N CYS A 525 1.03 -0.39 -40.08
CA CYS A 525 1.43 -0.58 -41.46
C CYS A 525 1.97 0.70 -42.10
N GLN A 526 3.02 0.54 -42.90
CA GLN A 526 3.51 1.63 -43.73
C GLN A 526 2.60 1.80 -44.93
N LYS A 527 2.15 3.03 -45.15
CA LYS A 527 1.38 3.43 -46.31
C LYS A 527 2.15 4.50 -47.06
N TYR A 528 2.20 4.36 -48.37
CA TYR A 528 2.89 5.31 -49.24
C TYR A 528 1.86 6.25 -49.88
N THR A 529 2.16 7.54 -49.94
CA THR A 529 1.24 8.54 -50.53
C THR A 529 2.05 9.64 -51.23
N CYS A 530 1.52 10.16 -52.34
CA CYS A 530 2.11 11.31 -53.02
C CYS A 530 1.64 12.60 -52.35
N VAL A 531 2.58 13.43 -51.90
CA VAL A 531 2.28 14.73 -51.30
C VAL A 531 2.92 15.86 -52.10
N PRO A 532 2.27 17.04 -52.18
CA PRO A 532 2.83 18.18 -52.89
C PRO A 532 4.12 18.67 -52.21
N LYS A 533 5.09 19.09 -53.02
CA LYS A 533 6.41 19.61 -52.58
C LYS A 533 6.36 21.08 -52.11
N GLY A 534 5.20 21.74 -52.18
CA GLY A 534 5.07 23.17 -51.86
C GLY A 534 5.73 24.09 -52.89
N VAL A 535 5.67 23.70 -54.16
CA VAL A 535 6.26 24.42 -55.30
C VAL A 535 5.18 24.80 -56.30
N CYS A 536 5.44 25.78 -57.15
CA CYS A 536 4.65 26.02 -58.35
C CYS A 536 5.18 25.15 -59.48
N VAL A 537 4.30 24.71 -60.38
CA VAL A 537 4.70 23.95 -61.56
C VAL A 537 4.25 24.70 -62.80
N TYR A 538 5.20 24.98 -63.69
CA TYR A 538 4.94 25.59 -64.99
C TYR A 538 5.81 24.90 -66.05
N ASN A 539 5.21 24.46 -67.16
CA ASN A 539 5.88 23.70 -68.22
C ASN A 539 6.72 22.50 -67.71
N ASN A 540 6.19 21.74 -66.74
CA ASN A 540 6.88 20.61 -66.09
C ASN A 540 8.18 20.97 -65.36
N ILE A 541 8.37 22.23 -64.97
CA ILE A 541 9.49 22.70 -64.17
C ILE A 541 8.96 23.16 -62.79
N GLU A 542 9.69 22.80 -61.73
CA GLU A 542 9.37 23.15 -60.34
C GLU A 542 10.00 24.51 -59.99
N TYR A 543 9.19 25.43 -59.47
CA TYR A 543 9.60 26.76 -59.02
C TYR A 543 9.35 26.88 -57.51
N GLN A 544 10.40 27.23 -56.76
CA GLN A 544 10.31 27.50 -55.32
C GLN A 544 9.51 28.78 -55.05
N PRO A 545 8.85 28.92 -53.88
CA PRO A 545 8.19 30.17 -53.50
C PRO A 545 9.12 31.38 -53.63
N GLY A 546 8.65 32.44 -54.28
CA GLY A 546 9.41 33.65 -54.58
C GLY A 546 10.22 33.61 -55.89
N ALA A 547 10.33 32.47 -56.57
CA ALA A 547 11.02 32.38 -57.86
C ALA A 547 10.18 32.99 -58.99
N GLU A 548 10.85 33.66 -59.95
CA GLU A 548 10.23 34.19 -61.17
C GLU A 548 9.89 33.04 -62.14
N VAL A 549 8.67 33.08 -62.70
CA VAL A 549 8.13 32.05 -63.58
C VAL A 549 7.91 32.65 -64.99
N PRO A 550 8.49 32.08 -66.06
CA PRO A 550 8.45 32.66 -67.41
C PRO A 550 7.13 32.37 -68.13
N LYS A 551 6.02 32.92 -67.64
CA LYS A 551 4.67 32.67 -68.19
C LYS A 551 4.35 33.52 -69.44
N GLY A 552 4.90 34.73 -69.54
CA GLY A 552 4.65 35.65 -70.65
C GLY A 552 5.68 36.78 -70.68
N THR A 553 5.77 37.49 -71.81
CA THR A 553 6.71 38.59 -72.00
C THR A 553 6.27 39.91 -71.36
N CYS A 554 4.97 40.08 -71.08
CA CYS A 554 4.34 41.28 -70.50
C CYS A 554 3.78 41.12 -69.08
N GLU A 555 4.08 40.00 -68.44
CA GLU A 555 3.62 39.69 -67.10
C GLU A 555 4.84 39.36 -66.25
N ASN A 556 4.92 39.94 -65.05
CA ASN A 556 5.87 39.47 -64.06
C ASN A 556 5.16 38.44 -63.17
N CYS A 557 5.52 37.17 -63.32
CA CYS A 557 4.91 36.07 -62.59
C CYS A 557 5.88 35.52 -61.56
N ILE A 558 5.42 35.38 -60.32
CA ILE A 558 6.19 34.78 -59.23
C ILE A 558 5.43 33.59 -58.65
N CYS A 559 6.18 32.59 -58.18
CA CYS A 559 5.59 31.52 -57.41
C CYS A 559 5.19 32.01 -56.01
N SER A 560 3.91 31.89 -55.66
CA SER A 560 3.40 32.26 -54.34
C SER A 560 3.72 31.20 -53.28
N SER A 561 3.53 31.54 -52.01
CA SER A 561 3.42 30.57 -50.90
C SER A 561 1.98 30.10 -50.66
N THR A 562 1.00 30.64 -51.39
CA THR A 562 -0.40 30.25 -51.29
C THR A 562 -0.68 29.03 -52.14
N MET A 563 -1.37 28.04 -51.56
CA MET A 563 -1.68 26.77 -52.22
C MET A 563 -2.99 26.88 -53.01
N ASP A 564 -3.00 26.34 -54.23
CA ASP A 564 -4.20 26.16 -55.04
C ASP A 564 -5.10 25.07 -54.41
N PRO A 565 -6.39 25.34 -54.14
CA PRO A 565 -7.28 24.36 -53.52
C PRO A 565 -7.52 23.10 -54.37
N SER A 566 -7.40 23.19 -55.69
CA SER A 566 -7.66 22.13 -56.66
C SER A 566 -6.42 21.29 -56.91
N THR A 567 -5.29 21.94 -57.23
CA THR A 567 -4.05 21.24 -57.57
C THR A 567 -3.16 20.96 -56.36
N LYS A 568 -3.43 21.53 -55.18
CA LYS A 568 -2.60 21.38 -53.97
C LYS A 568 -1.13 21.82 -54.12
N LEU A 569 -0.76 22.40 -55.27
CA LEU A 569 0.53 23.05 -55.55
C LEU A 569 0.41 24.55 -55.28
N ASN A 570 1.52 25.27 -55.26
CA ASN A 570 1.46 26.71 -55.02
C ASN A 570 0.99 27.48 -56.26
N ASN A 571 0.28 28.59 -56.03
CA ASN A 571 -0.25 29.47 -57.07
C ASN A 571 0.85 30.29 -57.74
N ILE A 572 0.77 30.44 -59.06
CA ILE A 572 1.58 31.42 -59.80
C ILE A 572 0.80 32.73 -59.85
N VAL A 573 1.35 33.78 -59.25
CA VAL A 573 0.72 35.12 -59.22
C VAL A 573 1.43 36.01 -60.22
N CYS A 574 0.68 36.54 -61.18
CA CYS A 574 1.19 37.39 -62.25
C CYS A 574 0.68 38.82 -62.10
N THR A 575 1.56 39.80 -62.30
CA THR A 575 1.21 41.21 -62.40
C THR A 575 1.55 41.73 -63.80
N ASN A 576 0.63 42.48 -64.39
CA ASN A 576 0.85 43.06 -65.71
C ASN A 576 1.90 44.17 -65.61
N ILE A 577 2.87 44.12 -66.53
CA ILE A 577 3.87 45.19 -66.64
C ILE A 577 3.19 46.39 -67.30
N SER A 578 3.01 47.47 -66.54
CA SER A 578 2.50 48.74 -67.08
C SER A 578 3.64 49.49 -67.77
N CYS A 579 3.57 49.62 -69.09
CA CYS A 579 4.54 50.40 -69.85
C CYS A 579 4.23 51.89 -69.77
N ASP A 580 5.24 52.71 -69.50
CA ASP A 580 5.12 54.16 -69.66
C ASP A 580 5.15 54.51 -71.14
N THR A 581 4.01 54.96 -71.66
CA THR A 581 3.86 55.38 -73.06
C THR A 581 4.13 56.87 -73.26
N THR A 582 4.50 57.59 -72.21
CA THR A 582 4.71 59.03 -72.25
C THR A 582 6.08 59.33 -72.81
N CYS A 583 6.12 59.95 -73.99
CA CYS A 583 7.37 60.34 -74.65
C CYS A 583 7.60 61.84 -74.56
N SER A 584 8.87 62.22 -74.43
CA SER A 584 9.34 63.59 -74.53
C SER A 584 8.90 64.24 -75.85
N GLN A 585 8.65 65.55 -75.84
CA GLN A 585 8.20 66.30 -77.01
C GLN A 585 9.16 66.10 -78.21
N GLY A 586 8.62 65.66 -79.36
CA GLY A 586 9.41 65.26 -80.55
C GLY A 586 9.59 63.75 -80.74
N PHE A 587 9.26 62.95 -79.72
CA PHE A 587 9.32 61.49 -79.76
C PHE A 587 7.91 60.90 -79.67
N GLN A 588 7.69 59.78 -80.35
CA GLN A 588 6.46 58.98 -80.25
C GLN A 588 6.78 57.57 -79.83
N TYR A 589 5.93 57.01 -78.97
CA TYR A 589 6.06 55.64 -78.50
C TYR A 589 5.80 54.67 -79.67
N GLN A 590 6.77 53.83 -79.98
CA GLN A 590 6.62 52.76 -80.95
C GLN A 590 6.76 51.41 -80.24
N ALA A 591 5.74 50.57 -80.39
CA ALA A 591 5.77 49.20 -79.90
C ALA A 591 6.84 48.41 -80.66
N ILE A 592 7.63 47.62 -79.93
CA ILE A 592 8.67 46.75 -80.51
C ILE A 592 8.11 45.33 -80.59
N PRO A 593 8.03 44.71 -81.78
CA PRO A 593 7.58 43.33 -81.91
C PRO A 593 8.40 42.37 -81.02
N GLY A 594 7.74 41.64 -80.14
CA GLY A 594 8.36 40.64 -79.24
C GLY A 594 8.84 41.16 -77.88
N GLN A 595 8.78 42.48 -77.59
CA GLN A 595 9.05 43.05 -76.26
C GLN A 595 7.77 43.59 -75.63
N CYS A 596 7.70 43.62 -74.29
CA CYS A 596 6.50 44.13 -73.64
C CYS A 596 6.31 45.64 -73.82
N CYS A 597 7.35 46.40 -73.52
CA CYS A 597 7.34 47.84 -73.67
C CYS A 597 8.11 48.25 -74.93
N GLY A 598 7.47 49.13 -75.69
CA GLY A 598 8.06 49.85 -76.80
C GLY A 598 9.06 50.90 -76.35
N LYS A 599 9.61 51.64 -77.31
CA LYS A 599 10.53 52.74 -77.04
C LYS A 599 10.03 54.01 -77.69
N CYS A 600 10.33 55.15 -77.08
CA CYS A 600 10.12 56.45 -77.68
C CYS A 600 11.11 56.64 -78.83
N VAL A 601 10.62 56.65 -80.06
CA VAL A 601 11.40 56.89 -81.26
C VAL A 601 11.19 58.34 -81.69
N GLN A 602 12.28 59.02 -82.05
CA GLN A 602 12.20 60.41 -82.49
C GLN A 602 11.47 60.47 -83.83
N THR A 603 10.29 61.11 -83.87
CA THR A 603 9.55 61.33 -85.13
C THR A 603 9.68 62.75 -85.62
N SER A 604 10.08 63.68 -84.74
CA SER A 604 10.27 65.07 -85.11
C SER A 604 11.35 65.78 -84.27
N CYS A 605 12.04 66.71 -84.91
CA CYS A 605 12.99 67.61 -84.27
C CYS A 605 12.26 68.89 -83.87
N VAL A 606 12.26 69.21 -82.59
CA VAL A 606 11.69 70.46 -82.09
C VAL A 606 12.81 71.49 -82.07
N VAL A 607 12.71 72.50 -82.93
CA VAL A 607 13.69 73.59 -83.05
C VAL A 607 13.03 74.87 -82.53
N ASN A 608 13.72 75.54 -81.62
CA ASN A 608 13.31 76.86 -81.12
C ASN A 608 13.95 77.93 -81.99
N MET A 609 13.13 78.78 -82.62
CA MET A 609 13.62 79.93 -83.38
C MET A 609 13.99 81.09 -82.44
N PRO A 610 14.82 82.06 -82.89
CA PRO A 610 15.25 83.21 -82.09
C PRO A 610 14.10 84.11 -81.61
N ASP A 611 12.94 84.08 -82.28
CA ASP A 611 11.70 84.78 -81.91
C ASP A 611 10.88 84.04 -80.83
N LYS A 612 11.43 82.96 -80.24
CA LYS A 612 10.82 82.05 -79.26
C LYS A 612 9.64 81.22 -79.79
N THR A 613 9.43 81.17 -81.10
CA THR A 613 8.46 80.24 -81.69
C THR A 613 9.06 78.83 -81.77
N LYS A 614 8.22 77.82 -81.48
CA LYS A 614 8.59 76.40 -81.49
C LYS A 614 8.13 75.77 -82.80
N HIS A 615 9.09 75.33 -83.62
CA HIS A 615 8.80 74.62 -84.86
C HIS A 615 9.14 73.15 -84.73
N THR A 616 8.17 72.31 -85.06
CA THR A 616 8.35 70.86 -85.06
C THR A 616 8.59 70.41 -86.50
N ILE A 617 9.79 69.93 -86.78
CA ILE A 617 10.22 69.47 -88.10
C ILE A 617 10.15 67.95 -88.10
N GLN A 618 9.36 67.36 -89.00
CA GLN A 618 9.28 65.90 -89.12
C GLN A 618 10.64 65.36 -89.59
N VAL A 619 11.09 64.25 -89.01
CA VAL A 619 12.32 63.58 -89.47
C VAL A 619 12.17 63.29 -90.97
N SER A 620 13.25 63.49 -91.74
CA SER A 620 13.30 63.36 -93.21
C SER A 620 12.68 64.50 -94.04
N THR A 621 12.31 65.63 -93.43
CA THR A 621 11.84 66.83 -94.16
C THR A 621 12.81 68.00 -93.99
N THR A 622 13.16 68.67 -95.10
CA THR A 622 13.98 69.90 -95.09
C THR A 622 13.06 71.08 -95.32
N ARG A 623 12.96 71.99 -94.34
CA ARG A 623 12.34 73.31 -94.55
C ARG A 623 13.45 74.33 -94.79
N VAL A 624 13.46 74.89 -95.99
CA VAL A 624 14.29 76.05 -96.33
C VAL A 624 13.42 77.28 -96.10
N TYR A 625 13.88 78.20 -95.26
CA TYR A 625 13.26 79.51 -95.08
C TYR A 625 13.97 80.45 -96.06
N GLU A 626 13.24 81.03 -97.02
CA GLU A 626 13.79 82.08 -97.89
C GLU A 626 13.79 83.41 -97.13
N ASP A 627 14.95 84.07 -97.13
CA ASP A 627 15.21 85.35 -96.47
C ASP A 627 14.33 86.49 -97.03
N ALA A 628 13.86 87.34 -96.12
CA ALA A 628 13.54 88.73 -96.38
C ALA A 628 14.20 89.60 -95.29
#